data_AF-A0AAE0X7Z8-F1
#
_entry.id   AF-A0AAE0X7Z8-F1
#
_cell.length_a   1.000
_cell.length_b   1.000
_cell.length_c   1.000
_cell.angle_alpha   90.00
_cell.angle_beta   90.00
_cell.angle_gamma   90.00
#
_symmetry.space_group_name_H-M   'P 1'
#
loop_
_entity.id
_entity.type
_entity.pdbx_description
1 polymer ?
#
loop_
_entity_poly.entity_id
_entity_poly.type
_entity_poly.pdbx_seq_one_letter_code
_entity_poly.pdbx_strand_id
1 'polypeptide(L)'
;SEITPGLFIARAWDAKAARFLREYGITSIVSLEGKVPLVNGGDDFEMLPHPEWDYPENRELVPGDRHLFVHVSRYRYINVLPILSGVCDFIDKQLGCDSPSLSAGASAPDEEGQLDDDQVSVASADSDASTEPGKVVVSCRFGFYQSPTIVRAYLMRIYRKPFDQVLYLVRHRRLETYIELSSAVEFINQLQVWDECEYQVWEEAKNKIPKKAYQKYLDGRAWRIA
;
A
#
# COMPACT_ATOMS: atom_id res chain seq x y z
N SER A 1 12.61 7.00 4.93
CA SER A 1 13.59 6.01 4.44
C SER A 1 13.05 5.34 3.20
N GLU A 2 13.89 5.21 2.17
CA GLU A 2 13.60 4.33 1.03
C GLU A 2 13.84 2.88 1.42
N ILE A 3 12.89 2.00 1.11
CA ILE A 3 12.93 0.58 1.46
C ILE A 3 13.35 -0.25 0.24
N THR A 4 12.70 0.02 -0.89
CA THR A 4 13.06 -0.46 -2.23
C THR A 4 12.98 0.73 -3.19
N PRO A 5 13.60 0.68 -4.38
CA PRO A 5 13.54 1.77 -5.34
C PRO A 5 12.11 2.31 -5.51
N GLY A 6 11.92 3.59 -5.24
CA GLY A 6 10.63 4.27 -5.35
C GLY A 6 9.63 4.06 -4.21
N LEU A 7 9.90 3.19 -3.23
CA LEU A 7 8.99 2.93 -2.10
C LEU A 7 9.58 3.38 -0.76
N PHE A 8 8.91 4.32 -0.11
CA PHE A 8 9.38 4.99 1.09
C PHE A 8 8.47 4.72 2.30
N ILE A 9 9.06 4.76 3.50
CA ILE A 9 8.34 4.86 4.77
C ILE A 9 8.73 6.18 5.45
N ALA A 10 7.74 6.94 5.90
CA ALA A 10 7.94 8.19 6.63
C ALA A 10 6.95 8.36 7.80
N ARG A 11 7.22 9.36 8.65
CA ARG A 11 6.26 9.86 9.64
C ARG A 11 5.22 10.73 8.92
N ALA A 12 4.03 10.87 9.49
CA ALA A 12 2.92 11.56 8.83
C ALA A 12 3.24 13.02 8.44
N TRP A 13 3.91 13.77 9.33
CA TRP A 13 4.29 15.17 9.05
C TRP A 13 5.44 15.29 8.04
N ASP A 14 6.39 14.35 8.04
CA ASP A 14 7.47 14.37 7.04
C ASP A 14 6.92 14.09 5.64
N ALA A 15 6.00 13.12 5.52
CA ALA A 15 5.45 12.65 4.24
C ALA A 15 4.65 13.71 3.48
N LYS A 16 4.32 14.84 4.11
CA LYS A 16 3.52 15.94 3.55
C LYS A 16 4.28 17.24 3.48
N ALA A 17 5.52 17.29 3.95
CA ALA A 17 6.33 18.48 3.93
C ALA A 17 6.93 18.71 2.53
N ALA A 18 6.81 19.92 1.99
CA ALA A 18 7.34 20.31 0.67
C ALA A 18 8.81 19.91 0.48
N ARG A 19 9.63 20.12 1.52
CA ARG A 19 11.04 19.73 1.52
C ARG A 19 11.22 18.24 1.24
N PHE A 20 10.50 17.39 1.97
CA PHE A 20 10.59 15.95 1.83
C PHE A 20 10.08 15.49 0.45
N LEU A 21 8.94 16.03 0.01
CA LEU A 21 8.37 15.70 -1.30
C LEU A 21 9.35 16.02 -2.44
N ARG A 22 9.99 17.19 -2.42
CA ARG A 22 10.98 17.60 -3.42
C ARG A 22 12.29 16.82 -3.31
N GLU A 23 12.83 16.69 -2.09
CA GLU A 23 14.12 16.04 -1.85
C GLU A 23 14.14 14.59 -2.34
N TYR A 24 13.06 13.85 -2.10
CA TYR A 24 12.95 12.45 -2.51
C TYR A 24 12.19 12.24 -3.83
N GLY A 25 11.67 13.32 -4.44
CA GLY A 25 10.86 13.27 -5.66
C GLY A 25 9.57 12.44 -5.48
N ILE A 26 8.93 12.54 -4.32
CA ILE A 26 7.70 11.80 -4.00
C ILE A 26 6.57 12.31 -4.88
N THR A 27 5.93 11.38 -5.59
CA THR A 27 4.80 11.66 -6.49
C THR A 27 3.48 11.13 -5.97
N SER A 28 3.50 10.32 -4.90
CA SER A 28 2.30 9.68 -4.34
C SER A 28 2.42 9.39 -2.86
N ILE A 29 1.31 9.48 -2.13
CA ILE A 29 1.26 9.29 -0.68
C ILE A 29 0.18 8.27 -0.32
N VAL A 30 0.52 7.32 0.55
CA VAL A 30 -0.44 6.52 1.32
C VAL A 30 -0.40 6.99 2.77
N SER A 31 -1.49 7.57 3.26
CA SER A 31 -1.62 8.06 4.63
C SER A 31 -2.47 7.11 5.47
N LEU A 32 -1.83 6.41 6.41
CA LEU A 32 -2.50 5.55 7.38
C LEU A 32 -2.86 6.39 8.62
N GLU A 33 -4.08 6.91 8.61
CA GLU A 33 -4.55 7.87 9.61
C GLU A 33 -5.65 7.26 10.48
N GLY A 34 -5.49 7.47 11.78
CA GLY A 34 -6.49 7.09 12.78
C GLY A 34 -7.20 8.34 13.28
N LYS A 35 -8.48 8.17 13.61
CA LYS A 35 -9.29 9.13 14.34
C LYS A 35 -8.69 9.34 15.73
N VAL A 36 -8.52 10.58 16.16
CA VAL A 36 -8.07 10.91 17.52
C VAL A 36 -9.29 11.37 18.31
N PRO A 37 -9.53 10.83 19.53
CA PRO A 37 -10.59 11.35 20.37
C PRO A 37 -10.31 12.82 20.66
N LEU A 38 -11.32 13.69 20.51
CA LEU A 38 -11.20 15.05 21.02
C LEU A 38 -10.93 15.01 22.53
N VAL A 39 -10.07 15.92 23.00
CA VAL A 39 -9.65 16.03 24.40
C VAL A 39 -10.84 16.27 25.36
N ASN A 40 -12.03 16.56 24.83
CA ASN A 40 -13.25 16.87 25.59
C ASN A 40 -14.31 15.75 25.63
N GLY A 41 -13.97 14.51 25.26
CA GLY A 41 -14.80 13.34 25.60
C GLY A 41 -16.16 13.20 24.89
N GLY A 42 -16.35 13.84 23.74
CA GLY A 42 -17.45 13.54 22.82
C GLY A 42 -17.12 12.41 21.84
N ASP A 43 -18.13 11.83 21.19
CA ASP A 43 -17.99 10.85 20.10
C ASP A 43 -17.35 11.42 18.81
N ASP A 44 -16.99 12.70 18.85
CA ASP A 44 -16.32 13.43 17.78
C ASP A 44 -14.82 13.07 17.78
N PHE A 45 -14.39 12.52 16.65
CA PHE A 45 -12.99 12.22 16.40
C PHE A 45 -12.46 13.13 15.30
N GLU A 46 -11.38 13.85 15.57
CA GLU A 46 -10.69 14.63 14.55
C GLU A 46 -9.58 13.78 13.92
N MET A 47 -9.45 13.85 12.59
CA MET A 47 -8.19 13.50 11.93
C MET A 47 -7.15 14.49 12.47
N LEU A 48 -5.95 14.04 12.83
CA LEU A 48 -4.88 15.01 13.12
C LEU A 48 -4.71 15.85 11.86
N PRO A 49 -5.02 17.16 11.89
CA PRO A 49 -4.89 17.97 10.71
C PRO A 49 -3.41 18.02 10.42
N HIS A 50 -3.03 17.35 9.35
CA HIS A 50 -1.76 17.56 8.70
C HIS A 50 -2.06 18.35 7.42
N PRO A 51 -2.38 19.65 7.56
CA PRO A 51 -2.81 20.50 6.45
C PRO A 51 -1.66 20.76 5.48
N GLU A 52 -0.44 20.31 5.79
CA GLU A 52 0.73 20.58 4.97
C GLU A 52 0.50 20.11 3.53
N TRP A 53 -0.16 18.97 3.33
CA TRP A 53 -0.48 18.51 1.98
C TRP A 53 -1.47 19.41 1.24
N ASP A 54 -2.39 20.07 1.95
CA ASP A 54 -3.39 20.96 1.34
C ASP A 54 -2.81 22.29 0.86
N TYR A 55 -1.56 22.61 1.21
CA TYR A 55 -0.87 23.77 0.63
C TYR A 55 -0.71 23.61 -0.89
N PRO A 56 -0.98 24.65 -1.70
CA PRO A 56 -0.96 24.57 -3.16
C PRO A 56 0.33 23.96 -3.73
N GLU A 57 1.47 24.39 -3.20
CA GLU A 57 2.81 23.90 -3.56
C GLU A 57 3.03 22.40 -3.32
N ASN A 58 2.30 21.79 -2.38
CA ASN A 58 2.37 20.35 -2.12
C ASN A 58 1.36 19.58 -2.95
N ARG A 59 0.19 20.15 -3.25
CA ARG A 59 -0.78 19.57 -4.18
C ARG A 59 -0.27 19.54 -5.62
N GLU A 60 0.60 20.46 -6.00
CA GLU A 60 1.31 20.43 -7.28
C GLU A 60 2.28 19.24 -7.36
N LEU A 61 2.95 18.90 -6.25
CA LEU A 61 3.89 17.77 -6.18
C LEU A 61 3.17 16.43 -6.09
N VAL A 62 2.12 16.36 -5.26
CA VAL A 62 1.28 15.18 -5.08
C VAL A 62 -0.20 15.58 -5.22
N PRO A 63 -0.76 15.44 -6.43
CA PRO A 63 -2.17 15.71 -6.68
C PRO A 63 -3.12 14.80 -5.87
N GLY A 64 -4.39 15.21 -5.78
CA GLY A 64 -5.44 14.53 -5.01
C GLY A 64 -5.61 13.05 -5.32
N ASP A 65 -5.58 12.69 -6.59
CA ASP A 65 -5.71 11.32 -7.10
C ASP A 65 -4.46 10.45 -6.86
N ARG A 66 -3.36 11.07 -6.43
CA ARG A 66 -2.11 10.40 -6.02
C ARG A 66 -1.92 10.39 -4.50
N HIS A 67 -2.95 10.74 -3.73
CA HIS A 67 -2.96 10.64 -2.28
C HIS A 67 -4.08 9.72 -1.79
N LEU A 68 -3.71 8.52 -1.36
CA LEU A 68 -4.64 7.57 -0.73
C LEU A 68 -4.69 7.79 0.78
N PHE A 69 -5.86 8.14 1.29
CA PHE A 69 -6.16 8.15 2.72
C PHE A 69 -6.77 6.81 3.15
N VAL A 70 -6.15 6.16 4.12
CA VAL A 70 -6.62 4.88 4.66
C VAL A 70 -6.90 5.05 6.14
N HIS A 71 -8.14 4.77 6.52
CA HIS A 71 -8.54 4.85 7.92
C HIS A 71 -8.07 3.62 8.69
N VAL A 72 -7.10 3.82 9.58
CA VAL A 72 -6.49 2.73 10.38
C VAL A 72 -6.43 3.16 11.84
N SER A 73 -7.10 2.39 12.70
CA SER A 73 -6.97 2.55 14.15
C SER A 73 -5.52 2.49 14.62
N ARG A 74 -5.21 3.29 15.65
CA ARG A 74 -3.86 3.39 16.21
C ARG A 74 -3.49 2.21 17.12
N TYR A 75 -4.44 1.33 17.44
CA TYR A 75 -4.20 0.20 18.33
C TYR A 75 -3.40 -0.91 17.66
N ARG A 76 -2.49 -1.55 18.41
CA ARG A 76 -1.63 -2.64 17.94
C ARG A 76 -2.39 -3.91 17.53
N TYR A 77 -3.68 -4.00 17.88
CA TYR A 77 -4.55 -5.13 17.55
C TYR A 77 -5.41 -4.89 16.30
N ILE A 78 -5.17 -3.83 15.51
CA ILE A 78 -6.00 -3.57 14.33
C ILE A 78 -5.91 -4.71 13.29
N ASN A 79 -7.06 -5.03 12.68
CA ASN A 79 -7.15 -5.90 11.51
C ASN A 79 -6.79 -5.10 10.26
N VAL A 80 -5.57 -5.23 9.74
CA VAL A 80 -5.13 -4.55 8.52
C VAL A 80 -5.46 -5.36 7.25
N LEU A 81 -5.78 -6.65 7.38
CA LEU A 81 -6.05 -7.53 6.24
C LEU A 81 -7.07 -7.00 5.22
N PRO A 82 -8.22 -6.40 5.62
CA PRO A 82 -9.21 -5.87 4.68
C PRO A 82 -8.68 -4.78 3.74
N ILE A 83 -7.69 -4.01 4.20
CA ILE A 83 -7.19 -2.84 3.46
C ILE A 83 -5.96 -3.17 2.60
N LEU A 84 -5.31 -4.32 2.83
CA LEU A 84 -4.02 -4.64 2.19
C LEU A 84 -4.13 -4.66 0.67
N SER A 85 -5.11 -5.34 0.09
CA SER A 85 -5.22 -5.46 -1.37
C SER A 85 -5.34 -4.10 -2.04
N GLY A 86 -6.29 -3.26 -1.61
CA GLY A 86 -6.50 -1.95 -2.21
C GLY A 86 -5.30 -1.00 -2.04
N VAL A 87 -4.58 -1.09 -0.91
CA VAL A 87 -3.35 -0.31 -0.73
C VAL A 87 -2.23 -0.82 -1.63
N CYS A 88 -2.07 -2.14 -1.78
CA CYS A 88 -1.08 -2.71 -2.67
C CYS A 88 -1.36 -2.36 -4.14
N ASP A 89 -2.63 -2.41 -4.57
CA ASP A 89 -3.05 -2.03 -5.92
C ASP A 89 -2.76 -0.55 -6.21
N PHE A 90 -2.98 0.32 -5.22
CA PHE A 90 -2.58 1.72 -5.33
C PHE A 90 -1.07 1.86 -5.48
N ILE A 91 -0.26 1.17 -4.66
CA ILE A 91 1.21 1.24 -4.76
C ILE A 91 1.68 0.77 -6.13
N ASP A 92 1.20 -0.39 -6.61
CA ASP A 92 1.54 -0.94 -7.93
C ASP A 92 1.27 0.08 -9.04
N LYS A 93 0.06 0.64 -9.05
CA LYS A 93 -0.36 1.67 -10.03
C LYS A 93 0.59 2.87 -10.05
N GLN A 94 0.99 3.38 -8.89
CA GLN A 94 1.82 4.59 -8.81
C GLN A 94 3.29 4.31 -9.12
N LEU A 95 3.78 3.09 -8.85
CA LEU A 95 5.15 2.68 -9.23
C LEU A 95 5.27 2.29 -10.71
N GLY A 96 4.16 2.27 -11.47
CA GLY A 96 4.15 1.78 -12.84
C GLY A 96 4.38 0.26 -12.93
N CYS A 97 4.14 -0.46 -11.83
CA CYS A 97 4.09 -1.90 -11.84
C CYS A 97 2.71 -2.30 -12.34
N ASP A 98 2.60 -2.68 -13.60
CA ASP A 98 1.42 -3.40 -14.08
C ASP A 98 1.39 -4.75 -13.35
N SER A 99 0.73 -4.77 -12.20
CA SER A 99 0.40 -6.01 -11.52
C SER A 99 -0.49 -6.79 -12.49
N PRO A 100 -0.15 -8.04 -12.87
CA PRO A 100 -1.10 -8.91 -13.54
C PRO A 100 -2.17 -9.26 -12.51
N SER A 101 -3.13 -8.36 -12.31
CA SER A 101 -4.41 -8.70 -11.70
C SER A 101 -5.01 -9.78 -12.60
N LEU A 102 -5.11 -11.00 -12.06
CA LEU A 102 -5.85 -12.15 -12.58
C LEU A 102 -6.91 -11.73 -13.63
N SER A 103 -6.51 -11.70 -14.90
CA SER A 103 -7.45 -11.58 -15.99
C SER A 103 -8.18 -12.92 -16.06
N ALA A 104 -9.46 -12.88 -15.68
CA ALA A 104 -10.39 -13.97 -15.91
C ALA A 104 -10.30 -14.43 -17.37
N GLY A 105 -10.24 -15.75 -17.54
CA GLY A 105 -9.90 -16.40 -18.80
C GLY A 105 -10.74 -15.95 -20.00
N ALA A 106 -10.05 -15.81 -21.12
CA ALA A 106 -10.61 -16.05 -22.43
C ALA A 106 -9.70 -17.08 -23.11
N SER A 107 -10.28 -18.25 -23.31
CA SER A 107 -9.71 -19.42 -23.96
C SER A 107 -9.23 -19.08 -25.37
N ALA A 108 -8.03 -19.56 -25.74
CA ALA A 108 -7.72 -19.88 -27.13
C ALA A 108 -8.55 -21.12 -27.54
N PRO A 109 -8.89 -21.29 -28.83
CA PRO A 109 -7.88 -21.80 -29.76
C PRO A 109 -7.83 -21.09 -31.12
N ASP A 110 -6.61 -21.11 -31.68
CA ASP A 110 -6.19 -21.31 -33.07
C ASP A 110 -7.16 -20.99 -34.23
N GLU A 111 -6.71 -20.16 -35.19
CA GLU A 111 -6.44 -20.61 -36.58
C GLU A 111 -5.64 -19.56 -37.37
N GLU A 112 -4.86 -20.09 -38.32
CA GLU A 112 -3.87 -19.48 -39.20
C GLU A 112 -4.47 -18.52 -40.26
N GLY A 113 -3.65 -17.58 -40.77
CA GLY A 113 -3.91 -17.03 -42.11
C GLY A 113 -3.37 -15.63 -42.42
N GLN A 114 -2.25 -15.61 -43.17
CA GLN A 114 -1.91 -14.68 -44.27
C GLN A 114 -1.53 -13.21 -43.99
N LEU A 115 -0.33 -12.88 -44.49
CA LEU A 115 0.28 -11.56 -44.68
C LEU A 115 -0.47 -10.70 -45.70
N ASP A 116 -0.48 -9.37 -45.50
CA ASP A 116 -0.22 -8.40 -46.57
C ASP A 116 0.25 -7.05 -46.00
N ASP A 117 1.08 -6.39 -46.80
CA ASP A 117 1.96 -5.26 -46.52
C ASP A 117 1.28 -3.90 -46.81
N ASP A 118 1.88 -2.85 -46.22
CA ASP A 118 2.00 -1.48 -46.75
C ASP A 118 1.12 -0.32 -46.22
N GLN A 119 1.81 0.81 -46.02
CA GLN A 119 1.40 2.22 -45.83
C GLN A 119 1.33 2.88 -44.42
N VAL A 120 2.52 3.32 -43.97
CA VAL A 120 2.96 4.73 -43.82
C VAL A 120 2.05 5.77 -43.10
N SER A 121 2.54 6.15 -41.91
CA SER A 121 2.62 7.47 -41.25
C SER A 121 1.38 8.35 -41.04
N VAL A 122 1.13 8.73 -39.77
CA VAL A 122 1.26 10.14 -39.34
C VAL A 122 1.72 10.17 -37.87
N ALA A 123 2.85 10.81 -37.61
CA ALA A 123 3.28 11.17 -36.27
C ALA A 123 2.35 12.25 -35.70
N SER A 124 1.97 12.11 -34.44
CA SER A 124 1.45 13.21 -33.63
C SER A 124 2.11 13.12 -32.26
N ALA A 125 3.07 14.02 -32.06
CA ALA A 125 3.66 14.33 -30.77
C ALA A 125 2.60 15.04 -29.91
N ASP A 126 2.37 14.54 -28.71
CA ASP A 126 2.47 15.32 -27.46
C ASP A 126 1.94 14.50 -26.28
N SER A 127 2.85 13.92 -25.52
CA SER A 127 2.84 14.02 -24.07
C SER A 127 4.17 13.52 -23.55
N ASP A 128 5.07 14.48 -23.33
CA ASP A 128 6.29 14.35 -22.55
C ASP A 128 5.88 14.04 -21.10
N ALA A 129 5.64 12.76 -20.82
CA ALA A 129 5.41 12.24 -19.47
C ALA A 129 6.69 11.52 -19.05
N SER A 130 7.48 12.21 -18.23
CA SER A 130 8.69 11.71 -17.58
C SER A 130 8.73 10.19 -17.42
N THR A 131 9.67 9.54 -18.11
CA THR A 131 9.92 8.08 -18.17
C THR A 131 10.35 7.45 -16.84
N GLU A 132 10.36 8.23 -15.74
CA GLU A 132 10.73 7.73 -14.43
C GLU A 132 9.50 7.15 -13.72
N PRO A 133 9.59 5.91 -13.19
CA PRO A 133 8.51 5.34 -12.38
C PRO A 133 8.24 6.25 -11.18
N GLY A 134 6.96 6.35 -10.79
CA GLY A 134 6.56 7.18 -9.66
C GLY A 134 7.22 6.73 -8.35
N LYS A 135 7.21 7.62 -7.36
CA LYS A 135 7.74 7.35 -6.01
C LYS A 135 6.64 7.49 -4.97
N VAL A 136 6.42 6.43 -4.21
CA VAL A 136 5.34 6.31 -3.22
C VAL A 136 5.91 6.37 -1.82
N VAL A 137 5.33 7.21 -0.95
CA VAL A 137 5.58 7.17 0.49
C VAL A 137 4.38 6.60 1.24
N VAL A 138 4.61 5.57 2.05
CA VAL A 138 3.64 5.02 2.99
C VAL A 138 3.94 5.60 4.37
N SER A 139 2.99 6.34 4.93
CA SER A 139 3.15 7.04 6.20
C SER A 139 2.11 6.62 7.23
N CYS A 140 2.52 6.63 8.50
CA CYS A 140 1.61 6.64 9.65
C CYS A 140 2.19 7.61 10.68
N ARG A 141 1.48 7.87 11.78
CA ARG A 141 1.86 8.90 12.78
C ARG A 141 3.36 8.92 13.10
N PHE A 142 3.92 7.79 13.53
CA PHE A 142 5.34 7.67 13.88
C PHE A 142 6.17 6.90 12.85
N GLY A 143 5.55 6.34 11.80
CA GLY A 143 6.27 5.58 10.78
C GLY A 143 6.88 4.26 11.26
N PHE A 144 6.42 3.69 12.39
CA PHE A 144 7.03 2.51 13.02
C PHE A 144 6.16 1.25 13.05
N TYR A 145 4.83 1.37 13.07
CA TYR A 145 3.93 0.21 13.19
C TYR A 145 3.16 -0.07 11.90
N GLN A 146 2.16 0.76 11.60
CA GLN A 146 1.24 0.50 10.50
C GLN A 146 1.95 0.59 9.14
N SER A 147 2.68 1.68 8.87
CA SER A 147 3.29 1.87 7.55
C SER A 147 4.33 0.79 7.22
N PRO A 148 5.21 0.36 8.14
CA PRO A 148 6.02 -0.82 7.88
C PRO A 148 5.27 -2.13 7.68
N THR A 149 4.18 -2.36 8.40
CA THR A 149 3.38 -3.58 8.23
C THR A 149 2.80 -3.64 6.82
N ILE A 150 2.22 -2.53 6.35
CA ILE A 150 1.69 -2.38 4.99
C ILE A 150 2.80 -2.59 3.95
N VAL A 151 3.96 -1.92 4.11
CA VAL A 151 5.07 -2.09 3.17
C VAL A 151 5.55 -3.53 3.13
N ARG A 152 5.65 -4.24 4.25
CA ARG A 152 6.01 -5.66 4.25
C ARG A 152 4.97 -6.54 3.55
N ALA A 153 3.68 -6.30 3.80
CA ALA A 153 2.61 -7.02 3.10
C ALA A 153 2.71 -6.85 1.58
N TYR A 154 3.02 -5.62 1.14
CA TYR A 154 3.27 -5.31 -0.27
C TYR A 154 4.49 -6.06 -0.81
N LEU A 155 5.63 -6.00 -0.11
CA LEU A 155 6.85 -6.70 -0.52
C LEU A 155 6.66 -8.23 -0.57
N MET A 156 5.88 -8.80 0.35
CA MET A 156 5.52 -10.23 0.31
C MET A 156 4.72 -10.55 -0.96
N ARG A 157 3.72 -9.73 -1.30
CA ARG A 157 2.89 -9.89 -2.50
C ARG A 157 3.73 -9.85 -3.79
N ILE A 158 4.59 -8.85 -3.95
CA ILE A 158 5.34 -8.66 -5.20
C ILE A 158 6.50 -9.65 -5.35
N TYR A 159 7.15 -10.05 -4.25
CA TYR A 159 8.29 -10.98 -4.32
C TYR A 159 7.90 -12.44 -4.09
N ARG A 160 6.64 -12.72 -3.70
CA ARG A 160 6.18 -14.06 -3.33
C ARG A 160 7.11 -14.71 -2.30
N LYS A 161 7.49 -13.93 -1.29
CA LYS A 161 8.43 -14.34 -0.25
C LYS A 161 7.74 -14.44 1.11
N PRO A 162 8.10 -15.45 1.92
CA PRO A 162 7.60 -15.54 3.28
C PRO A 162 8.08 -14.35 4.13
N PHE A 163 7.36 -14.12 5.23
CA PHE A 163 7.55 -12.96 6.10
C PHE A 163 9.00 -12.80 6.61
N ASP A 164 9.66 -13.89 6.98
CA ASP A 164 11.03 -13.90 7.49
C ASP A 164 12.06 -13.38 6.48
N GLN A 165 11.92 -13.75 5.20
CA GLN A 165 12.76 -13.25 4.12
C GLN A 165 12.51 -11.76 3.86
N VAL A 166 11.26 -11.32 3.85
CA VAL A 166 10.92 -9.89 3.68
C VAL A 166 11.39 -9.07 4.88
N LEU A 167 11.29 -9.62 6.09
CA LEU A 167 11.78 -8.99 7.31
C LEU A 167 13.29 -8.71 7.22
N TYR A 168 14.06 -9.64 6.66
CA TYR A 168 15.50 -9.45 6.43
C TYR A 168 15.80 -8.32 5.45
N LEU A 169 15.04 -8.22 4.34
CA LEU A 169 15.20 -7.14 3.35
C LEU A 169 14.99 -5.74 3.95
N VAL A 170 13.94 -5.59 4.76
CA VAL A 170 13.59 -4.29 5.37
C VAL A 170 14.54 -3.91 6.51
N ARG A 171 15.08 -4.90 7.24
CA ARG A 171 15.99 -4.68 8.39
C ARG A 171 17.18 -3.81 8.03
N HIS A 172 17.81 -4.06 6.89
CA HIS A 172 19.01 -3.34 6.45
C HIS A 172 18.76 -1.88 6.07
N ARG A 173 17.50 -1.49 5.88
CA ARG A 173 17.10 -0.12 5.49
C ARG A 173 16.50 0.68 6.65
N ARG A 174 15.95 0.02 7.67
CA ARG A 174 15.35 0.67 8.85
C ARG A 174 15.28 -0.27 10.07
N LEU A 175 16.24 -0.16 10.99
CA LEU A 175 16.39 -1.06 12.14
C LEU A 175 15.26 -0.97 13.18
N GLU A 176 14.76 0.24 13.49
CA GLU A 176 13.69 0.44 14.49
C GLU A 176 12.40 -0.31 14.11
N THR A 177 12.09 -0.30 12.82
CA THR A 177 10.97 -1.04 12.22
C THR A 177 11.13 -2.56 12.34
N TYR A 178 12.36 -3.08 12.34
CA TYR A 178 12.63 -4.51 12.56
C TYR A 178 12.29 -4.91 14.00
N ILE A 179 12.75 -4.14 14.98
CA ILE A 179 12.59 -4.44 16.42
C ILE A 179 11.11 -4.46 16.83
N GLU A 180 10.36 -3.43 16.46
CA GLU A 180 8.95 -3.29 16.87
C GLU A 180 8.02 -4.33 16.22
N LEU A 181 8.26 -4.70 14.96
CA LEU A 181 7.43 -5.74 14.32
C LEU A 181 7.84 -7.16 14.69
N SER A 182 9.13 -7.42 14.95
CA SER A 182 9.58 -8.72 15.45
C SER A 182 8.98 -9.07 16.81
N SER A 183 8.53 -8.06 17.57
CA SER A 183 7.80 -8.21 18.84
C SER A 183 6.28 -8.09 18.70
N ALA A 184 5.75 -7.71 17.52
CA ALA A 184 4.33 -7.53 17.29
C ALA A 184 3.68 -8.79 16.69
N VAL A 185 3.53 -9.82 17.52
CA VAL A 185 2.95 -11.13 17.17
C VAL A 185 1.63 -11.03 16.38
N GLU A 186 0.77 -10.07 16.73
CA GLU A 186 -0.52 -9.90 16.05
C GLU A 186 -0.37 -9.48 14.57
N PHE A 187 0.65 -8.68 14.22
CA PHE A 187 0.91 -8.34 12.82
C PHE A 187 1.57 -9.49 12.08
N ILE A 188 2.43 -10.27 12.74
CA ILE A 188 3.03 -11.47 12.14
C ILE A 188 1.92 -12.46 11.75
N ASN A 189 0.99 -12.72 12.67
CA ASN A 189 -0.14 -13.61 12.41
C ASN A 189 -0.98 -13.14 11.21
N GLN A 190 -1.25 -11.83 11.12
CA GLN A 190 -1.98 -11.28 9.98
C GLN A 190 -1.19 -11.42 8.67
N LEU A 191 0.13 -11.21 8.67
CA LEU A 191 0.95 -11.39 7.47
C LEU A 191 1.07 -12.86 7.04
N GLN A 192 0.98 -13.80 7.96
CA GLN A 192 0.85 -15.24 7.62
C GLN A 192 -0.49 -15.54 6.96
N VAL A 193 -1.59 -15.01 7.51
CA VAL A 193 -2.93 -15.14 6.90
C VAL A 193 -2.96 -14.49 5.51
N TRP A 194 -2.27 -13.36 5.34
CA TRP A 194 -2.13 -12.68 4.05
C TRP A 194 -1.45 -13.57 3.00
N ASP A 195 -0.39 -14.27 3.40
CA ASP A 195 0.33 -15.24 2.56
C ASP A 195 -0.53 -16.47 2.23
N GLU A 196 -1.19 -17.06 3.24
CA GLU A 196 -2.12 -18.20 3.07
C GLU A 196 -3.32 -17.88 2.18
N CYS A 197 -3.75 -16.61 2.15
CA CYS A 197 -4.82 -16.13 1.29
C CYS A 197 -4.32 -15.75 -0.12
N GLU A 198 -3.06 -16.00 -0.44
CA GLU A 198 -2.42 -15.63 -1.72
C GLU A 198 -2.59 -14.14 -2.05
N TYR A 199 -2.47 -13.29 -1.02
CA TYR A 199 -2.56 -11.83 -1.16
C TYR A 199 -3.94 -11.33 -1.64
N GLN A 200 -4.99 -12.10 -1.35
CA GLN A 200 -6.38 -11.72 -1.52
C GLN A 200 -7.23 -12.41 -0.45
N VAL A 201 -7.69 -11.67 0.56
CA VAL A 201 -8.40 -12.25 1.72
C VAL A 201 -9.89 -12.52 1.48
N TRP A 202 -10.43 -12.06 0.36
CA TRP A 202 -11.83 -12.28 -0.04
C TRP A 202 -11.94 -13.19 -1.25
N GLU A 203 -12.94 -14.07 -1.30
CA GLU A 203 -13.20 -14.95 -2.45
C GLU A 203 -13.76 -14.18 -3.66
N GLU A 204 -14.49 -13.08 -3.41
CA GLU A 204 -15.17 -12.28 -4.43
C GLU A 204 -14.74 -10.82 -4.38
N ALA A 205 -14.80 -10.14 -5.53
CA ALA A 205 -14.45 -8.72 -5.67
C ALA A 205 -15.28 -7.77 -4.77
N LYS A 206 -16.44 -8.20 -4.25
CA LYS A 206 -17.30 -7.39 -3.36
C LYS A 206 -16.96 -7.54 -1.87
N ASN A 207 -15.89 -8.26 -1.52
CA ASN A 207 -15.40 -8.39 -0.15
C ASN A 207 -16.44 -8.91 0.85
N LYS A 208 -17.26 -9.88 0.42
CA LYS A 208 -18.36 -10.42 1.24
C LYS A 208 -18.05 -11.75 1.89
N ILE A 209 -17.26 -12.59 1.21
CA ILE A 209 -16.94 -13.94 1.66
C ILE A 209 -15.44 -13.99 1.94
N PRO A 210 -15.01 -14.06 3.21
CA PRO A 210 -13.60 -14.19 3.53
C PRO A 210 -13.11 -15.59 3.14
N LYS A 211 -11.88 -15.67 2.64
CA LYS A 211 -11.21 -16.95 2.42
C LYS A 211 -11.09 -17.72 3.74
N LYS A 212 -11.00 -19.05 3.66
CA LYS A 212 -10.98 -19.94 4.82
C LYS A 212 -9.93 -19.56 5.89
N ALA A 213 -8.71 -19.23 5.47
CA ALA A 213 -7.64 -18.81 6.40
C ALA A 213 -7.99 -17.49 7.09
N TYR A 214 -8.56 -16.54 6.35
CA TYR A 214 -8.99 -15.27 6.92
C TYR A 214 -10.20 -15.41 7.86
N GLN A 215 -11.18 -16.23 7.51
CA GLN A 215 -12.32 -16.55 8.39
C GLN A 215 -11.83 -17.14 9.73
N LYS A 216 -10.91 -18.12 9.69
CA LYS A 216 -10.31 -18.71 10.90
C LYS A 216 -9.61 -17.67 11.77
N TYR A 217 -8.93 -16.70 11.15
CA TYR A 217 -8.33 -15.58 11.88
C TYR A 217 -9.39 -14.69 12.55
N LEU A 218 -10.48 -14.36 11.84
CA LEU A 218 -11.58 -13.57 12.39
C LEU A 218 -12.23 -14.26 13.60
N ASP A 219 -12.49 -15.56 13.50
CA ASP A 219 -13.08 -16.35 14.59
C ASP A 219 -12.20 -16.34 15.84
N GLY A 220 -10.89 -16.58 15.65
CA GLY A 220 -9.93 -16.57 16.76
C GLY A 220 -9.69 -15.18 17.36
N ARG A 221 -9.88 -14.13 16.57
CA ARG A 221 -9.78 -12.73 17.00
C ARG A 221 -10.99 -12.31 17.83
N ALA A 222 -12.21 -12.72 17.44
CA ALA A 222 -13.43 -12.41 18.19
C ALA A 222 -13.32 -12.88 19.65
N TRP A 223 -12.71 -14.04 19.89
CA TRP A 223 -12.44 -14.57 21.22
C TRP A 223 -11.45 -13.73 22.06
N ARG A 224 -10.48 -13.06 21.43
CA ARG A 224 -9.42 -12.31 22.13
C ARG A 224 -9.83 -10.90 22.54
N ILE A 225 -10.90 -10.37 21.95
CA ILE A 225 -11.37 -9.00 22.14
C ILE A 225 -12.72 -8.96 22.91
N ALA A 226 -13.35 -10.12 23.11
CA ALA A 226 -14.49 -10.31 24.01
C ALA A 226 -14.03 -10.35 25.48
#